data_AF-A0A967SNP9-F1
#
_entry.id   AF-A0A967SNP9-F1
#
_cell.length_a   1.000
_cell.length_b   1.000
_cell.length_c   1.000
_cell.angle_alpha   90.00
_cell.angle_beta   90.00
_cell.angle_gamma   90.00
#
_symmetry.space_group_name_H-M   'P 1'
#
loop_
_entity.id
_entity.type
_entity.pdbx_description
1 polymer ?
#
loop_
_entity_poly.entity_id
_entity_poly.type
_entity_poly.pdbx_seq_one_letter_code
_entity_poly.pdbx_strand_id
1 'polypeptide(L)'
;EAAEPEVEVEGRLLAEAVRSALSTLEARDAKVLRLYFGLEGEREHTLEEIGNMLGVTRERIRQLRDRALRRLREGERGSALESFAA
;
A
#
# COMPACT_ATOMS: atom_id res chain seq x y z
N GLU A 1 -21.62 6.30 18.30
CA GLU A 1 -20.16 6.28 18.55
C GLU A 1 -19.51 7.35 17.71
N ALA A 2 -18.98 8.39 18.35
CA ALA A 2 -18.13 9.36 17.67
C ALA A 2 -16.72 8.77 17.67
N ALA A 3 -16.20 8.40 16.51
CA ALA A 3 -14.78 8.11 16.38
C ALA A 3 -14.03 9.37 16.84
N GLU A 4 -13.08 9.20 17.76
CA GLU A 4 -12.33 10.30 18.35
C GLU A 4 -11.59 11.05 17.23
N PRO A 5 -11.65 12.40 17.19
CA PRO A 5 -11.09 13.18 16.09
C PRO A 5 -9.59 12.97 15.90
N GLU A 6 -8.86 12.57 16.94
CA GLU A 6 -7.45 12.17 16.89
C GLU A 6 -7.22 10.92 16.03
N VAL A 7 -8.04 9.87 16.20
CA VAL A 7 -7.95 8.62 15.42
C VAL A 7 -8.28 8.88 13.95
N GLU A 8 -9.22 9.77 13.66
CA GLU A 8 -9.58 10.14 12.28
C GLU A 8 -8.50 10.99 11.61
N VAL A 9 -7.82 11.87 12.36
CA VAL A 9 -6.68 12.67 11.86
C VAL A 9 -5.45 11.78 11.62
N GLU A 10 -5.11 10.88 12.55
CA GLU A 10 -4.04 9.89 12.36
C GLU A 10 -4.27 9.01 11.14
N GLY A 11 -5.50 8.50 10.96
CA GLY A 11 -5.87 7.70 9.79
C GLY A 11 -5.72 8.46 8.47
N ARG A 12 -6.06 9.76 8.45
CA ARG A 12 -5.88 10.61 7.25
C ARG A 12 -4.41 10.88 6.94
N LEU A 13 -3.61 11.20 7.96
CA LEU A 13 -2.17 11.45 7.80
C LEU A 13 -1.45 10.19 7.31
N LEU A 14 -1.80 9.04 7.86
CA LEU A 14 -1.28 7.74 7.41
C LEU A 14 -1.68 7.46 5.96
N ALA A 15 -2.94 7.68 5.59
CA ALA A 15 -3.41 7.50 4.23
C ALA A 15 -2.72 8.43 3.22
N GLU A 16 -2.41 9.69 3.60
CA GLU A 16 -1.62 10.59 2.76
C GLU A 16 -0.15 10.16 2.64
N ALA A 17 0.49 9.77 3.74
CA ALA A 17 1.87 9.27 3.72
C ALA A 17 2.00 8.04 2.81
N VAL A 18 1.06 7.10 2.93
CA VAL A 18 0.98 5.91 2.08
C VAL A 18 0.73 6.30 0.63
N ARG A 19 -0.23 7.20 0.33
CA ARG A 19 -0.47 7.67 -1.05
C ARG A 19 0.76 8.33 -1.67
N SER A 20 1.45 9.19 -0.92
CA SER A 20 2.67 9.85 -1.35
C SER A 20 3.78 8.84 -1.65
N ALA A 21 3.96 7.84 -0.79
CA ALA A 21 4.94 6.79 -1.01
C ALA A 21 4.57 5.88 -2.21
N LEU A 22 3.29 5.55 -2.38
CA LEU A 22 2.83 4.80 -3.55
C LEU A 22 3.01 5.59 -4.86
N SER A 23 2.94 6.93 -4.81
CA SER A 23 3.16 7.78 -5.99
C SER A 23 4.59 7.72 -6.54
N THR A 24 5.57 7.28 -5.73
CA THR A 24 6.96 7.09 -6.18
C THR A 24 7.20 5.74 -6.84
N LEU A 25 6.22 4.84 -6.79
CA LEU A 25 6.29 3.52 -7.41
C LEU A 25 5.72 3.55 -8.83
N GLU A 26 6.05 2.52 -9.61
CA GLU A 26 5.39 2.30 -10.90
C GLU A 26 3.90 2.02 -10.68
N ALA A 27 3.05 2.49 -11.60
CA ALA A 27 1.60 2.37 -11.49
C ALA A 27 1.12 0.92 -11.23
N ARG A 28 1.83 -0.08 -11.76
CA ARG A 28 1.54 -1.51 -11.51
C ARG A 28 1.86 -1.93 -10.07
N ASP A 29 3.00 -1.53 -9.56
CA ASP A 29 3.46 -1.85 -8.21
C ASP A 29 2.56 -1.15 -7.17
N ALA A 30 2.26 0.13 -7.41
CA ALA A 30 1.34 0.91 -6.60
C ALA A 30 -0.06 0.27 -6.56
N LYS A 31 -0.58 -0.16 -7.73
CA LYS A 31 -1.89 -0.82 -7.81
C LYS A 31 -1.94 -2.14 -7.03
N VAL A 32 -0.88 -2.95 -7.08
CA VAL A 32 -0.79 -4.19 -6.27
C VAL A 32 -0.84 -3.87 -4.79
N LEU A 33 -0.09 -2.86 -4.31
CA LEU A 33 -0.12 -2.48 -2.90
C LEU A 33 -1.46 -1.87 -2.48
N ARG A 34 -2.12 -1.08 -3.34
CA ARG A 34 -3.46 -0.52 -3.06
C ARG A 34 -4.49 -1.62 -2.84
N LEU A 35 -4.55 -2.60 -3.73
CA LEU A 35 -5.46 -3.73 -3.63
C LEU A 35 -5.10 -4.63 -2.44
N TYR A 36 -3.81 -4.85 -2.17
CA TYR A 36 -3.37 -5.73 -1.09
C TYR A 36 -3.70 -5.18 0.30
N PHE A 37 -3.54 -3.87 0.50
CA PHE A 37 -3.77 -3.22 1.80
C PHE A 37 -5.16 -2.56 1.91
N GLY A 38 -6.01 -2.63 0.88
CA GLY A 38 -7.34 -1.99 0.91
C GLY A 38 -7.25 -0.47 1.02
N LEU A 39 -6.38 0.15 0.23
CA LEU A 39 -6.15 1.59 0.28
C LEU A 39 -7.10 2.34 -0.66
N GLU A 40 -7.29 3.63 -0.42
CA GLU A 40 -8.13 4.52 -1.26
C GLU A 40 -9.61 4.10 -1.35
N GLY A 41 -10.13 3.43 -0.33
CA GLY A 41 -11.53 2.97 -0.30
C GLY A 41 -11.75 1.64 -1.04
N GLU A 42 -10.68 0.97 -1.48
CA GLU A 42 -10.75 -0.42 -1.90
C GLU A 42 -10.72 -1.35 -0.69
N ARG A 43 -11.31 -2.55 -0.82
CA ARG A 43 -11.17 -3.60 0.18
C ARG A 43 -9.81 -4.28 0.03
N GLU A 44 -9.32 -4.90 1.10
CA GLU A 44 -8.16 -5.78 1.01
C GLU A 44 -8.47 -6.97 0.10
N HIS A 45 -7.50 -7.31 -0.75
CA HIS A 45 -7.56 -8.43 -1.67
C HIS A 45 -6.38 -9.38 -1.46
N THR A 46 -6.66 -10.66 -1.61
CA THR A 46 -5.62 -11.69 -1.57
C THR A 46 -4.72 -11.61 -2.82
N LEU A 47 -3.49 -12.13 -2.72
CA LEU A 47 -2.57 -12.20 -3.86
C LEU A 47 -3.16 -12.97 -5.06
N GLU A 48 -4.07 -13.92 -4.78
CA GLU A 48 -4.76 -14.70 -5.79
C GLU A 48 -5.85 -13.89 -6.49
N GLU A 49 -6.70 -13.17 -5.74
CA GLU A 49 -7.69 -12.24 -6.31
C GLU A 49 -7.01 -11.16 -7.15
N ILE A 50 -5.93 -10.56 -6.65
CA ILE A 50 -5.16 -9.54 -7.38
C ILE A 50 -4.55 -10.14 -8.65
N GLY A 51 -4.05 -11.38 -8.58
CA GLY A 51 -3.53 -12.11 -9.74
C GLY A 51 -4.60 -12.30 -10.82
N ASN A 52 -5.78 -12.74 -10.41
CA ASN A 52 -6.93 -12.92 -11.31
C ASN A 52 -7.39 -11.59 -11.93
N MET A 53 -7.44 -10.50 -11.16
CA MET A 53 -7.82 -9.16 -11.66
C MET A 53 -6.80 -8.58 -12.65
N LEU A 54 -5.51 -8.86 -12.47
CA LEU A 54 -4.42 -8.34 -13.31
C LEU A 54 -3.99 -9.31 -14.42
N GLY A 55 -4.61 -10.50 -14.51
CA GLY A 55 -4.27 -11.52 -15.49
C GLY A 55 -2.86 -12.10 -15.32
N VAL A 56 -2.38 -12.19 -14.08
CA VAL A 56 -1.03 -12.69 -13.74
C VAL A 56 -1.09 -13.73 -12.62
N THR A 57 -0.04 -14.52 -12.49
CA THR A 57 0.02 -15.54 -11.44
C THR A 57 0.17 -14.92 -10.05
N ARG A 58 -0.29 -15.64 -9.02
CA ARG A 58 -0.09 -15.29 -7.60
C ARG A 58 1.38 -14.99 -7.29
N GLU A 59 2.29 -15.80 -7.82
CA GLU A 59 3.73 -15.61 -7.62
C GLU A 59 4.24 -14.31 -8.26
N ARG A 60 3.66 -13.92 -9.41
CA ARG A 60 3.98 -12.63 -10.01
C ARG A 60 3.53 -11.47 -9.15
N ILE A 61 2.34 -11.55 -8.53
CA ILE A 61 1.89 -10.53 -7.56
C ILE A 61 2.81 -10.47 -6.34
N ARG A 62 3.24 -11.63 -5.82
CA ARG A 62 4.21 -11.69 -4.72
C ARG A 62 5.50 -10.94 -5.07
N GLN A 63 6.07 -11.20 -6.26
CA GLN A 63 7.26 -10.51 -6.72
C GLN A 63 7.07 -9.00 -6.90
N LEU A 64 5.93 -8.56 -7.45
CA LEU A 64 5.61 -7.14 -7.61
C LEU A 64 5.49 -6.45 -6.25
N ARG A 65 4.77 -7.09 -5.30
CA ARG A 65 4.62 -6.60 -3.93
C ARG A 65 5.98 -6.47 -3.24
N ASP A 66 6.81 -7.51 -3.27
CA ASP A 66 8.10 -7.51 -2.58
C ASP A 66 9.06 -6.48 -3.20
N ARG A 67 9.02 -6.31 -4.53
CA ARG A 67 9.75 -5.24 -5.23
C ARG A 67 9.26 -3.85 -4.82
N ALA A 68 7.95 -3.66 -4.75
CA ALA A 68 7.34 -2.41 -4.35
C ALA A 68 7.74 -2.04 -2.92
N LEU A 69 7.64 -2.99 -1.97
CA LEU A 69 8.06 -2.82 -0.59
C LEU A 69 9.55 -2.52 -0.47
N ARG A 70 10.39 -3.18 -1.27
CA ARG A 70 11.82 -2.91 -1.32
C ARG A 70 12.11 -1.50 -1.82
N ARG A 71 11.46 -1.06 -2.89
CA ARG A 71 11.58 0.32 -3.40
C ARG A 71 11.11 1.36 -2.40
N LEU A 72 10.02 1.06 -1.67
CA LEU A 72 9.57 1.91 -0.58
C LEU A 72 10.68 2.05 0.45
N ARG A 73 11.20 0.95 1.00
CA ARG A 73 12.29 0.93 2.00
C ARG A 73 13.58 1.63 1.54
N GLU A 74 14.00 1.40 0.31
CA GLU A 74 15.24 1.95 -0.25
C GLU A 74 15.09 3.42 -0.69
N GLY A 75 13.87 3.95 -0.81
CA GLY A 75 13.60 5.33 -1.18
C GLY A 75 13.63 6.29 0.01
N GLU A 76 13.89 7.58 -0.24
CA GLU A 76 13.95 8.64 0.80
C GLU A 76 12.68 8.75 1.67
N ARG A 77 11.53 8.24 1.19
CA ARG A 77 10.24 8.22 1.92
C ARG A 77 9.94 6.91 2.65
N GLY A 78 10.72 5.85 2.43
CA GLY A 78 10.55 4.54 3.09
C GLY A 78 10.82 4.56 4.57
N SER A 79 11.88 5.27 4.97
CA SER A 79 12.24 5.46 6.37
C SER A 79 11.14 6.18 7.14
N ALA A 80 10.34 7.02 6.49
CA ALA A 80 9.21 7.70 7.12
C ALA A 80 8.07 6.71 7.40
N LEU A 81 7.77 5.78 6.49
CA LEU A 81 6.71 4.78 6.71
C LEU A 81 7.07 3.72 7.75
N GLU A 82 8.35 3.34 7.91
CA GLU A 82 8.77 2.44 9.00
C GLU A 82 8.57 3.05 10.39
N SER A 83 8.65 4.38 10.54
CA SER A 83 8.38 5.06 11.81
C SER A 83 6.89 5.14 12.18
N PHE A 84 5.97 4.95 11.23
CA PHE A 84 4.52 4.95 11.49
C PHE A 84 3.93 3.54 11.67
N ALA A 85 4.69 2.48 11.37
CA ALA A 85 4.28 1.09 11.54
C ALA A 85 4.78 0.47 12.87
N ALA A 86 5.33 1.28 13.78
CA ALA A 86 5.85 0.86 15.09
C ALA A 86 4.85 1.14 16.22
#